data_AF-A0A9D1LMI4-F1
#
_entry.id   AF-A0A9D1LMI4-F1
#
_cell.length_a   1.000
_cell.length_b   1.000
_cell.length_c   1.000
_cell.angle_alpha   90.00
_cell.angle_beta   90.00
_cell.angle_gamma   90.00
#
_symmetry.space_group_name_H-M   'P 1'
#
loop_
_entity.id
_entity.type
_entity.pdbx_description
1 polymer ?
#
loop_
_entity_poly.entity_id
_entity_poly.type
_entity_poly.pdbx_seq_one_letter_code
_entity_poly.pdbx_strand_id
1 'polypeptide(L)' 'ELETLDDLLAKSELLGEFKAVQNGNVWCTAQNMYQETTRLGQMVQSFHKIFSGEADELDELPFFYRLR' A
#
# COMPACT_ATOMS: atom_id res chain seq x y z
N GLU A 1 -6.13 -4.01 -11.27
CA GLU A 1 -5.71 -3.28 -10.06
C GLU A 1 -4.71 -2.22 -10.47
N LEU A 2 -4.14 -1.42 -9.56
CA LEU A 2 -2.99 -0.58 -9.90
C LEU A 2 -1.75 -1.49 -9.82
N GLU A 3 -0.89 -1.50 -10.82
CA GLU A 3 0.31 -2.36 -10.80
C GLU A 3 1.58 -1.52 -10.60
N THR A 4 1.55 -0.26 -11.05
CA THR A 4 2.70 0.64 -11.03
C THR A 4 2.34 2.02 -10.49
N LEU A 5 3.36 2.79 -10.10
CA LEU A 5 3.22 4.22 -9.81
C LEU A 5 2.71 5.00 -11.02
N ASP A 6 3.10 4.63 -12.24
CA ASP A 6 2.62 5.28 -13.46
C ASP A 6 1.09 5.12 -13.63
N ASP A 7 0.53 3.96 -13.28
CA ASP A 7 -0.92 3.75 -13.29
C ASP A 7 -1.65 4.67 -12.31
N LEU A 8 -1.02 4.98 -11.17
CA LEU A 8 -1.54 5.91 -10.17
C LEU A 8 -1.46 7.35 -10.68
N LEU A 9 -0.32 7.76 -11.24
CA LEU A 9 -0.09 9.11 -11.76
C LEU A 9 -0.96 9.41 -12.98
N ALA A 10 -1.26 8.41 -13.80
CA ALA A 10 -2.21 8.53 -14.90
C ALA A 10 -3.63 8.91 -14.45
N LYS A 11 -4.01 8.64 -13.18
CA LYS A 11 -5.29 9.07 -12.61
C LYS A 11 -5.24 10.51 -12.09
N SER A 12 -4.10 10.91 -11.53
CA SER A 12 -3.90 12.26 -11.04
C SER A 12 -2.41 12.54 -10.86
N GLU A 13 -1.87 13.40 -11.73
CA GLU A 13 -0.48 13.83 -11.68
C GLU A 13 -0.13 14.55 -10.36
N LEU A 14 -1.12 15.19 -9.72
CA LEU A 14 -0.95 15.86 -8.42
C LEU A 14 -0.47 14.90 -7.32
N LEU A 15 -0.78 13.61 -7.43
CA LEU A 15 -0.32 12.62 -6.46
C LEU A 15 1.20 12.46 -6.48
N GLY A 16 1.88 12.77 -7.59
CA GLY A 16 3.34 12.74 -7.70
C GLY A 16 4.04 13.72 -6.76
N GLU A 17 3.36 14.79 -6.37
CA GLU A 17 3.89 15.78 -5.42
C GLU A 17 3.77 15.32 -3.95
N PHE A 18 3.12 14.19 -3.69
CA PHE A 18 2.95 13.71 -2.33
C PHE A 18 4.23 13.03 -1.88
N LYS A 19 4.68 13.37 -0.66
CA LYS A 19 5.87 12.76 -0.05
C LYS A 19 5.85 11.23 -0.06
N ALA A 20 4.67 10.61 0.06
CA ALA A 20 4.51 9.16 -0.03
C ALA A 20 4.92 8.61 -1.41
N VAL A 21 4.52 9.29 -2.49
CA VAL A 21 4.88 8.91 -3.86
C VAL A 21 6.36 9.18 -4.14
N GLN A 22 6.86 10.35 -3.74
CA GLN A 22 8.28 10.71 -3.90
C GLN A 22 9.23 9.75 -3.18
N ASN A 23 8.80 9.18 -2.06
CA ASN A 23 9.57 8.23 -1.27
C ASN A 23 9.30 6.76 -1.64
N GLY A 24 8.44 6.48 -2.64
CA GLY A 24 8.05 5.12 -3.00
C GLY A 24 7.27 4.38 -1.89
N ASN A 25 6.69 5.10 -0.92
CA ASN A 25 5.92 4.52 0.17
C ASN A 25 4.42 4.54 -0.15
N VAL A 26 4.06 3.88 -1.24
CA VAL A 26 2.68 3.81 -1.73
C VAL A 26 2.19 2.38 -1.63
N TRP A 27 1.10 2.16 -0.91
CA TRP A 27 0.53 0.83 -0.68
C TRP A 27 -0.92 0.80 -1.13
N CYS A 28 -1.30 -0.25 -1.85
CA CYS A 28 -2.66 -0.50 -2.31
C CYS A 28 -3.28 -1.66 -1.56
N THR A 29 -4.59 -1.58 -1.32
CA THR A 29 -5.34 -2.66 -0.66
C THR A 29 -5.77 -3.71 -1.69
N ALA A 30 -5.62 -4.99 -1.36
CA ALA A 30 -6.17 -6.09 -2.14
C ALA A 30 -7.70 -6.13 -2.06
N GLN A 31 -8.33 -6.69 -3.10
CA GLN A 31 -9.78 -6.69 -3.31
C GLN A 31 -10.61 -7.32 -2.17
N ASN A 32 -10.00 -8.21 -1.37
CA ASN A 32 -10.65 -8.96 -0.29
C ASN A 32 -10.61 -8.27 1.09
N MET A 33 -9.97 -7.10 1.23
CA MET A 33 -9.76 -6.46 2.54
C MET A 33 -11.06 -6.28 3.36
N TYR A 34 -12.16 -5.90 2.70
CA TYR A 34 -13.44 -5.63 3.38
C TYR A 34 -14.28 -6.88 3.67
N GLN A 35 -13.98 -8.00 3.03
CA GLN A 35 -14.79 -9.23 3.17
C GLN A 35 -14.25 -10.17 4.25
N GLU A 36 -12.99 -10.01 4.66
CA GLU A 36 -12.32 -10.90 5.63
C GLU A 36 -12.23 -10.26 7.04
N THR A 37 -13.40 -10.01 7.68
CA THR A 37 -13.47 -9.42 9.03
C THR A 37 -12.69 -10.21 10.09
N THR A 38 -12.56 -11.53 9.92
CA THR A 38 -11.77 -12.43 10.79
C THR A 38 -10.27 -12.10 10.80
N ARG A 39 -9.78 -11.34 9.83
CA ARG A 39 -8.37 -11.01 9.67
C ARG A 39 -8.04 -9.53 9.97
N LEU A 40 -8.94 -8.82 10.64
CA LEU A 40 -8.69 -7.44 11.10
C LEU A 40 -7.37 -7.30 11.87
N GLY A 41 -7.03 -8.28 12.73
CA GLY A 41 -5.76 -8.28 13.46
C GLY A 41 -4.53 -8.31 12.54
N GLN A 42 -4.60 -9.03 11.42
CA GLN A 42 -3.52 -9.06 10.40
C GLN A 42 -3.44 -7.74 9.65
N MET A 43 -4.57 -7.07 9.40
CA MET A 43 -4.60 -5.73 8.82
C MET A 43 -3.93 -4.71 9.75
N VAL A 44 -4.26 -4.73 11.05
CA VAL A 44 -3.62 -3.85 12.06
C VAL A 44 -2.11 -4.12 12.15
N GLN A 45 -1.69 -5.40 12.12
CA GLN A 45 -0.27 -5.75 12.09
C GLN A 45 0.42 -5.24 10.83
N SER A 46 -0.25 -5.30 9.67
CA SER A 46 0.30 -4.80 8.41
C SER A 46 0.48 -3.29 8.44
N PHE A 47 -0.49 -2.53 8.98
CA PHE A 47 -0.33 -1.10 9.23
C PHE A 47 0.83 -0.79 10.18
N HIS A 48 0.98 -1.57 11.25
CA HIS A 48 2.09 -1.38 12.17
C HIS A 48 3.43 -1.50 11.44
N LYS A 49 3.61 -2.55 10.63
CA LYS A 49 4.84 -2.75 9.84
C LYS A 49 5.10 -1.62 8.83
N ILE A 50 4.06 -1.14 8.16
CA ILE A 50 4.17 -0.01 7.21
C ILE A 50 4.60 1.26 7.94
N PHE A 51 4.03 1.55 9.11
CA PHE A 51 4.32 2.79 9.83
C PHE A 51 5.60 2.72 10.68
N SER A 52 6.03 1.53 11.11
CA SER A 52 7.30 1.35 11.83
C SER A 52 8.52 1.27 10.92
N GLY A 53 8.33 1.14 9.60
CA GLY A 53 9.40 0.95 8.62
C GLY A 53 9.84 -0.51 8.45
N GLU A 54 9.28 -1.44 9.23
CA GLU A 54 9.55 -2.89 9.07
C GLU A 54 9.11 -3.43 7.71
N ALA A 55 8.20 -2.73 7.03
CA ALA A 55 7.75 -3.09 5.68
C ALA A 55 8.67 -2.57 4.56
N ASP A 56 9.75 -1.85 4.86
CA ASP A 56 10.58 -1.22 3.82
C ASP A 56 11.26 -2.22 2.89
N GLU A 57 11.57 -3.41 3.39
CA GLU A 57 12.15 -4.52 2.61
C GLU A 57 11.08 -5.49 2.07
N LEU A 58 9.79 -5.20 2.25
CA LEU A 58 8.68 -6.06 1.84
C LEU A 58 7.92 -5.45 0.67
N ASP A 59 7.56 -6.30 -0.30
CA ASP A 59 6.70 -5.92 -1.43
C ASP A 59 5.22 -6.22 -1.16
N GLU A 60 4.96 -7.19 -0.28
CA GLU A 60 3.62 -7.65 0.04
C GLU A 60 3.46 -7.83 1.55
N LEU A 61 2.25 -7.50 2.00
CA LEU A 61 1.73 -7.75 3.33
C LEU A 61 0.32 -8.32 3.19
N PRO A 62 -0.23 -8.98 4.23
CA PRO A 62 -1.64 -9.33 4.24
C PRO A 62 -2.51 -8.11 3.88
N PHE A 63 -3.27 -8.23 2.78
CA PHE A 63 -4.14 -7.19 2.22
C PHE A 63 -3.47 -5.97 1.58
N PHE A 64 -2.14 -5.85 1.59
CA PHE A 64 -1.46 -4.71 1.00
C PHE A 64 -0.32 -5.14 0.09
N TYR A 65 -0.19 -4.47 -1.04
CA TYR A 65 0.99 -4.57 -1.91
C TYR A 65 1.54 -3.18 -2.17
N ARG A 66 2.86 -3.08 -2.29
CA ARG A 66 3.54 -1.81 -2.54
C ARG A 66 3.52 -1.53 -4.05
N LEU A 67 3.10 -0.33 -4.42
CA LEU A 67 3.26 0.15 -5.80
C LEU A 67 4.72 0.56 -6.01
N ARG A 68 5.29 0.08 -7.11
CA ARG A 68 6.64 0.44 -7.56
C ARG A 68 6.61 1.34 -8.76
#